data_AF-A0A257A0K1-F1
#
_entry.id   AF-A0A257A0K1-F1
#
_cell.length_a   1.000
_cell.length_b   1.000
_cell.length_c   1.000
_cell.angle_alpha   90.00
_cell.angle_beta   90.00
_cell.angle_gamma   90.00
#
_symmetry.space_group_name_H-M   'P 1'
#
loop_
_entity.id
_entity.type
_entity.pdbx_description
1 polymer ?
#
loop_
_entity_poly.entity_id
_entity_poly.type
_entity_poly.pdbx_seq_one_letter_code
_entity_poly.pdbx_strand_id
1 'polypeptide(L)'
;MKNKRRLTAVRGVIVVTGIPGVGKTTVMQKAAEGLNIKFVTFGSVMIDIAKELGLARDRDEMRKLPLNKQKELQIRTAERVAEMKNVIVDTHCTVKTPQGYMPGLPEWVIKRLKPKTIVIVEADPEEIYMRRQKDKTRKRDPDTIDEINEHQQINRAIAMAYAALSGATVKIVLCCVIRRNS
;
A
#
# COMPACT_ATOMS: atom_id res chain seq x y z
N MET A 1 21.97 18.64 26.14
CA MET A 1 20.81 18.99 25.28
C MET A 1 20.75 18.00 24.12
N LYS A 2 19.73 17.14 24.06
CA LYS A 2 19.63 16.06 23.05
C LYS A 2 19.31 16.66 21.68
N ASN A 3 20.19 16.40 20.72
CA ASN A 3 20.13 16.82 19.33
C ASN A 3 18.91 16.18 18.63
N LYS A 4 17.76 16.86 18.66
CA LYS A 4 16.55 16.47 17.91
C LYS A 4 16.86 16.71 16.43
N ARG A 5 17.41 15.70 15.73
CA ARG A 5 17.43 15.67 14.26
C ARG A 5 15.97 15.84 13.81
N ARG A 6 15.59 17.05 13.40
CA ARG A 6 14.36 17.29 12.64
C ARG A 6 14.43 16.33 11.45
N LEU A 7 13.57 15.31 11.40
CA LEU A 7 13.41 14.49 10.21
C LEU A 7 13.06 15.46 9.08
N THR A 8 14.02 15.66 8.18
CA THR A 8 13.85 16.50 7.00
C THR A 8 12.71 15.92 6.18
N ALA A 9 11.74 16.77 5.81
CA ALA A 9 10.58 16.41 5.01
C ALA A 9 11.01 15.55 3.81
N VAL A 10 10.40 14.37 3.67
CA VAL A 10 10.78 13.42 2.62
C VAL A 10 10.34 13.96 1.27
N ARG A 11 11.25 14.65 0.56
CA ARG A 11 11.07 15.02 -0.85
C ARG A 11 10.94 13.76 -1.70
N GLY A 12 9.71 13.31 -1.92
CA GLY A 12 9.40 12.16 -2.78
C GLY A 12 8.08 11.47 -2.39
N VAL A 13 7.77 10.41 -3.14
CA VAL A 13 6.66 9.50 -2.83
C VAL A 13 7.20 8.33 -2.01
N ILE A 14 6.56 8.03 -0.89
CA ILE A 14 6.78 6.78 -0.15
C ILE A 14 5.56 5.90 -0.38
N VAL A 15 5.77 4.68 -0.85
CA VAL A 15 4.72 3.67 -0.95
C VAL A 15 4.74 2.88 0.35
N VAL A 16 3.60 2.78 1.03
CA VAL A 16 3.41 1.87 2.16
C VAL A 16 2.49 0.75 1.72
N THR A 17 2.95 -0.47 1.94
CA THR A 17 2.24 -1.67 1.52
C THR A 17 2.29 -2.77 2.57
N GLY A 18 1.51 -3.82 2.36
CA GLY A 18 1.31 -4.89 3.32
C GLY A 18 -0.07 -5.53 3.15
N ILE A 19 -0.20 -6.74 3.66
CA ILE A 19 -1.45 -7.50 3.53
C ILE A 19 -2.57 -6.89 4.39
N PRO A 20 -3.84 -7.14 4.06
CA PRO A 20 -4.94 -6.75 4.93
C PRO A 20 -4.79 -7.37 6.33
N GLY A 21 -5.06 -6.59 7.39
CA GLY A 21 -4.94 -7.04 8.79
C GLY A 21 -3.57 -6.82 9.45
N VAL A 22 -2.55 -6.40 8.69
CA VAL A 22 -1.18 -6.22 9.21
C VAL A 22 -1.00 -4.98 10.09
N GLY A 23 -1.92 -4.01 10.03
CA GLY A 23 -1.83 -2.77 10.81
C GLY A 23 -1.15 -1.60 10.11
N LYS A 24 -1.14 -1.56 8.76
CA LYS A 24 -0.60 -0.45 7.96
C LYS A 24 -1.05 0.92 8.47
N THR A 25 -2.35 1.09 8.69
CA THR A 25 -2.94 2.35 9.17
C THR A 25 -2.36 2.77 10.52
N THR A 26 -2.15 1.83 11.44
CA THR A 26 -1.54 2.10 12.75
C THR A 26 -0.08 2.54 12.62
N VAL A 27 0.70 1.88 11.75
CA VAL A 27 2.09 2.26 11.47
C VAL A 27 2.14 3.65 10.82
N MET A 28 1.25 3.91 9.86
CA MET A 28 1.15 5.21 9.18
C MET A 28 0.76 6.34 10.14
N GLN A 29 -0.22 6.13 11.02
CA GLN A 29 -0.63 7.12 12.03
C GLN A 29 0.53 7.46 12.97
N LYS A 30 1.23 6.46 13.51
CA LYS A 30 2.41 6.71 14.35
C LYS A 30 3.55 7.38 13.59
N ALA A 31 3.73 7.07 12.31
CA ALA A 31 4.72 7.75 11.47
C ALA A 31 4.31 9.20 11.14
N ALA A 32 3.02 9.51 11.14
CA ALA A 32 2.49 10.86 10.96
C ALA A 32 2.77 11.78 12.16
N GLU A 33 2.84 11.21 13.37
CA GLU A 33 3.08 11.95 14.61
C GLU A 33 4.44 12.66 14.56
N GLY A 34 4.41 13.96 14.24
CA GLY A 34 5.60 14.81 14.17
C GLY A 34 6.17 15.05 12.77
N LEU A 35 5.53 14.57 11.70
CA LEU A 35 5.90 14.84 10.31
C LEU A 35 4.77 15.54 9.55
N ASN A 36 5.08 16.61 8.81
CA ASN A 36 4.13 17.25 7.90
C ASN A 36 4.05 16.49 6.57
N ILE A 37 3.46 15.29 6.59
CA ILE A 37 3.35 14.39 5.43
C ILE A 37 1.88 14.10 5.15
N LYS A 38 1.48 14.17 3.87
CA LYS A 38 0.12 13.86 3.45
C LYS A 38 -0.03 12.35 3.25
N PHE A 39 -1.12 11.79 3.75
CA PHE A 39 -1.49 10.40 3.52
C PHE A 39 -2.58 10.34 2.45
N VAL A 40 -2.35 9.50 1.44
CA VAL A 40 -3.34 9.23 0.39
C VAL A 40 -3.47 7.74 0.18
N THR A 41 -4.68 7.28 -0.07
CA THR A 41 -4.91 5.90 -0.52
C THR A 41 -4.98 5.91 -2.03
N PHE A 42 -4.21 5.06 -2.71
CA PHE A 42 -4.16 5.02 -4.18
C PHE A 42 -5.56 4.84 -4.79
N GLY A 43 -6.35 3.93 -4.22
CA GLY A 43 -7.72 3.68 -4.66
C GLY A 43 -8.68 4.85 -4.43
N SER A 44 -8.43 5.74 -3.47
CA SER A 44 -9.27 6.94 -3.28
C SER A 44 -8.96 7.98 -4.35
N VAL A 45 -7.68 8.25 -4.62
CA VAL A 45 -7.27 9.17 -5.70
C VAL A 45 -7.77 8.68 -7.05
N MET A 46 -7.77 7.36 -7.29
CA MET A 46 -8.29 6.77 -8.52
C MET A 46 -9.80 7.00 -8.70
N ILE A 47 -10.59 6.95 -7.62
CA ILE A 47 -12.03 7.25 -7.67
C ILE A 47 -12.26 8.73 -7.94
N ASP A 48 -11.50 9.61 -7.30
CA ASP A 48 -11.63 11.05 -7.51
C ASP A 48 -11.39 11.40 -8.98
N ILE A 49 -10.36 10.83 -9.59
CA ILE A 49 -10.09 10.96 -11.03
C ILE A 49 -11.20 10.32 -11.87
N ALA A 50 -11.70 9.15 -11.49
CA ALA A 50 -12.79 8.50 -12.23
C ALA A 50 -14.08 9.32 -12.24
N LYS A 51 -14.37 10.03 -11.13
CA LYS A 51 -15.49 10.98 -11.02
C LYS A 51 -15.27 12.21 -11.88
N GLU A 52 -14.07 12.80 -11.83
CA GLU A 52 -13.69 13.95 -12.67
C GLU A 52 -13.84 13.63 -14.17
N LEU A 53 -13.57 12.39 -14.57
CA LEU A 53 -13.68 11.93 -15.96
C LEU A 53 -15.05 11.36 -16.33
N GLY A 54 -16.01 11.33 -15.40
CA GLY A 54 -17.34 10.74 -15.61
C GLY A 54 -17.32 9.23 -15.91
N LEU A 55 -16.25 8.52 -15.53
CA LEU A 55 -16.06 7.09 -15.82
C LEU A 55 -16.69 6.18 -14.77
N ALA A 56 -16.68 6.57 -13.50
CA ALA A 56 -17.29 5.81 -12.41
C ALA A 56 -17.57 6.69 -11.18
N ARG A 57 -18.60 6.35 -10.42
CA ARG A 57 -19.02 7.05 -9.19
C ARG A 57 -18.53 6.36 -7.92
N ASP A 58 -18.31 5.05 -7.98
CA ASP A 58 -17.87 4.23 -6.86
C ASP A 58 -16.85 3.15 -7.27
N ARG A 59 -16.39 2.38 -6.27
CA ARG A 59 -15.38 1.33 -6.46
C ARG A 59 -15.89 0.14 -7.27
N ASP A 60 -17.18 -0.16 -7.19
CA ASP A 60 -17.77 -1.32 -7.84
C ASP A 60 -18.02 -1.05 -9.33
N GLU A 61 -18.42 0.17 -9.69
CA GLU A 61 -18.45 0.63 -11.07
C GLU A 61 -17.04 0.62 -11.70
N MET A 62 -16.02 1.10 -10.98
CA MET A 62 -14.64 1.07 -11.49
C MET A 62 -14.16 -0.35 -11.82
N ARG A 63 -14.57 -1.36 -11.03
CA ARG A 63 -14.21 -2.77 -11.27
C ARG A 63 -14.82 -3.34 -12.55
N LYS A 64 -15.94 -2.78 -13.01
CA LYS A 64 -16.66 -3.18 -14.24
C LYS A 64 -16.11 -2.50 -15.49
N LEU A 65 -15.23 -1.51 -15.35
CA LEU A 65 -14.67 -0.80 -16.48
C LEU A 65 -13.79 -1.72 -17.35
N PRO A 66 -13.73 -1.49 -18.67
CA PRO A 66 -12.79 -2.19 -19.55
C PRO A 66 -11.35 -2.03 -19.06
N LEU A 67 -10.52 -3.07 -19.25
CA LEU A 67 -9.12 -3.08 -18.80
C LEU A 67 -8.32 -1.85 -19.28
N ASN A 68 -8.58 -1.39 -20.51
CA ASN A 68 -7.94 -0.20 -21.06
C ASN A 68 -8.25 1.07 -20.25
N LYS A 69 -9.50 1.21 -19.79
CA LYS A 69 -9.94 2.35 -18.98
C LYS A 69 -9.43 2.25 -17.54
N GLN A 70 -9.37 1.04 -16.98
CA GLN A 70 -8.72 0.83 -15.68
C GLN A 70 -7.23 1.20 -15.73
N LYS A 71 -6.54 0.80 -16.80
CA LYS A 71 -5.12 1.15 -17.03
C LYS A 71 -4.92 2.67 -17.18
N GLU A 72 -5.80 3.35 -17.92
CA GLU A 72 -5.79 4.81 -18.06
C GLU A 72 -5.94 5.51 -16.71
N LEU A 73 -6.90 5.06 -15.88
CA LEU A 73 -7.10 5.58 -14.52
C LEU A 73 -5.89 5.37 -13.63
N GLN A 74 -5.28 4.18 -13.66
CA GLN A 74 -4.07 3.88 -12.89
C GLN A 74 -2.89 4.78 -13.29
N ILE A 75 -2.72 5.04 -14.59
CA ILE A 75 -1.68 5.92 -15.12
C ILE A 75 -1.87 7.35 -14.59
N ARG A 76 -3.07 7.92 -14.74
CA ARG A 76 -3.37 9.27 -14.26
C ARG A 76 -3.26 9.40 -12.74
N THR A 77 -3.64 8.34 -12.02
CA THR A 77 -3.49 8.28 -10.57
C THR A 77 -2.01 8.33 -10.18
N ALA A 78 -1.16 7.56 -10.87
CA ALA A 78 0.28 7.56 -10.62
C ALA A 78 0.91 8.94 -10.86
N GLU A 79 0.52 9.62 -11.94
CA GLU A 79 1.00 10.97 -12.30
C GLU A 79 0.58 11.99 -11.25
N ARG A 80 -0.71 12.04 -10.89
CA ARG A 80 -1.23 12.96 -9.86
C ARG A 80 -0.55 12.77 -8.52
N VAL A 81 -0.33 11.52 -8.10
CA VAL A 81 0.34 11.23 -6.83
C VAL A 81 1.83 11.62 -6.87
N ALA A 82 2.51 11.43 -8.01
CA ALA A 82 3.90 11.84 -8.18
C ALA A 82 4.08 13.36 -8.07
N GLU A 83 3.10 14.15 -8.52
CA GLU A 83 3.11 15.61 -8.45
C GLU A 83 2.94 16.17 -7.02
N MET A 84 2.24 15.44 -6.15
CA MET A 84 1.88 15.95 -4.81
C MET A 84 3.08 16.26 -3.92
N LYS A 85 4.21 15.54 -4.09
CA LYS A 85 5.47 15.63 -3.31
C LYS A 85 5.25 15.50 -1.78
N ASN A 86 6.13 14.77 -1.07
CA ASN A 86 5.98 14.49 0.37
C ASN A 86 4.68 13.74 0.71
N VAL A 87 4.38 12.68 -0.04
CA VAL A 87 3.16 11.89 0.12
C VAL A 87 3.47 10.45 0.47
N ILE A 88 2.73 9.92 1.44
CA ILE A 88 2.69 8.48 1.73
C ILE A 88 1.45 7.90 1.05
N VAL A 89 1.68 6.90 0.22
CA VAL A 89 0.66 6.23 -0.58
C VAL A 89 0.37 4.87 0.05
N ASP A 90 -0.83 4.70 0.60
CA ASP A 90 -1.34 3.39 1.01
C ASP A 90 -1.86 2.64 -0.21
N THR A 91 -1.25 1.47 -0.46
CA THR A 91 -1.69 0.57 -1.52
C THR A 91 -1.34 -0.88 -1.18
N HIS A 92 -1.98 -1.81 -1.88
CA HIS A 92 -1.63 -3.22 -1.83
C HIS A 92 -0.45 -3.51 -2.76
N CYS A 93 0.50 -4.33 -2.30
CA CYS A 93 1.67 -4.72 -3.10
C CYS A 93 1.21 -5.74 -4.14
N THR A 94 0.41 -6.70 -3.68
CA THR A 94 -0.37 -7.59 -4.51
C THR A 94 -1.79 -7.73 -3.97
N VAL A 95 -2.71 -8.03 -4.86
CA VAL A 95 -4.08 -8.42 -4.53
C VAL A 95 -4.20 -9.91 -4.85
N LYS A 96 -4.55 -10.72 -3.84
CA LYS A 96 -4.87 -12.14 -4.05
C LYS A 96 -6.21 -12.22 -4.79
N THR A 97 -6.21 -12.86 -5.95
CA THR A 97 -7.39 -13.10 -6.79
C THR A 97 -7.55 -14.60 -7.00
N PRO A 98 -8.73 -15.10 -7.41
CA PRO A 98 -8.90 -16.51 -7.76
C PRO A 98 -7.96 -17.00 -8.88
N GLN A 99 -7.43 -16.09 -9.71
CA GLN A 99 -6.49 -16.39 -10.80
C GLN A 99 -5.01 -16.25 -10.38
N GLY A 100 -4.73 -15.91 -9.11
CA GLY A 100 -3.38 -15.71 -8.58
C GLY A 100 -3.15 -14.31 -8.01
N TYR A 101 -1.87 -13.95 -7.83
CA TYR A 101 -1.46 -12.68 -7.23
C TYR A 101 -1.34 -11.59 -8.29
N MET A 102 -2.25 -10.63 -8.27
CA MET A 102 -2.22 -9.49 -9.18
C MET A 102 -1.31 -8.39 -8.60
N PRO A 103 -0.32 -7.88 -9.36
CA PRO A 103 0.53 -6.76 -8.94
C PRO A 103 -0.30 -5.50 -8.70
N GLY A 104 -0.15 -4.87 -7.54
CA GLY A 104 -0.84 -3.62 -7.21
C GLY A 104 -0.21 -2.37 -7.85
N LEU A 105 1.08 -2.45 -8.19
CA LEU A 105 1.83 -1.39 -8.88
C LEU A 105 2.46 -1.96 -10.16
N PRO A 106 1.67 -2.20 -11.22
CA PRO A 106 2.21 -2.67 -12.49
C PRO A 106 3.23 -1.68 -13.08
N GLU A 107 4.00 -2.13 -14.07
CA GLU A 107 5.12 -1.36 -14.64
C GLU A 107 4.72 0.08 -15.04
N TRP A 108 3.57 0.26 -15.67
CA TRP A 108 3.09 1.57 -16.10
C TRP A 108 2.75 2.51 -14.93
N VAL A 109 2.48 1.98 -13.74
CA VAL A 109 2.28 2.75 -12.50
C VAL A 109 3.61 3.05 -11.85
N ILE A 110 4.44 2.02 -11.58
CA ILE A 110 5.67 2.19 -10.78
C ILE A 110 6.68 3.12 -11.47
N LYS A 111 6.79 3.04 -12.81
CA LYS A 111 7.69 3.92 -13.60
C LYS A 111 7.27 5.39 -13.57
N ARG A 112 5.98 5.68 -13.39
CA ARG A 112 5.44 7.05 -13.30
C ARG A 112 5.48 7.57 -11.86
N LEU A 113 5.11 6.71 -10.92
CA LEU A 113 5.09 7.03 -9.50
C LEU A 113 6.50 7.35 -8.97
N LYS A 114 7.53 6.67 -9.49
CA LYS A 114 8.94 6.81 -9.10
C LYS A 114 9.13 6.95 -7.58
N PRO A 115 8.66 5.96 -6.79
CA PRO A 115 8.77 6.05 -5.35
C PRO A 115 10.23 6.09 -4.92
N LYS A 116 10.53 6.84 -3.86
CA LYS A 116 11.86 6.86 -3.26
C LYS A 116 12.10 5.63 -2.38
N THR A 117 11.03 5.22 -1.69
CA THR A 117 11.04 4.09 -0.77
C THR A 117 9.73 3.34 -0.85
N ILE A 118 9.81 2.02 -0.88
CA ILE A 118 8.70 1.09 -0.75
C ILE A 118 8.81 0.45 0.64
N VAL A 119 7.85 0.72 1.50
CA VAL A 119 7.78 0.20 2.85
C VAL A 119 6.81 -0.97 2.88
N ILE A 120 7.30 -2.16 3.25
CA ILE A 120 6.47 -3.35 3.45
C ILE A 120 6.22 -3.49 4.95
N VAL A 121 4.97 -3.38 5.34
CA VAL A 121 4.52 -3.66 6.71
C VAL A 121 4.17 -5.13 6.79
N GLU A 122 4.86 -5.84 7.68
CA GLU A 122 4.68 -7.26 7.97
C GLU A 122 4.32 -7.46 9.43
N ALA A 123 3.72 -8.59 9.76
CA ALA A 123 3.52 -9.04 11.13
C ALA A 123 3.54 -10.56 11.16
N ASP A 124 3.53 -11.13 12.35
CA ASP A 124 3.41 -12.56 12.52
C ASP A 124 2.14 -13.08 11.80
N PRO A 125 2.24 -14.10 10.93
CA PRO A 125 1.07 -14.68 10.27
C PRO A 125 -0.06 -15.08 11.22
N GLU A 126 0.26 -15.59 12.42
CA GLU A 126 -0.71 -15.93 13.45
C GLU A 126 -1.40 -14.69 14.00
N GLU A 127 -0.66 -13.62 14.28
CA GLU A 127 -1.25 -12.35 14.72
C GLU A 127 -2.21 -11.79 13.65
N ILE A 128 -1.84 -11.89 12.37
CA ILE A 128 -2.67 -11.42 11.25
C ILE A 128 -3.93 -12.28 11.14
N TYR A 129 -3.80 -13.59 11.23
CA TYR A 129 -4.92 -14.53 11.25
C TYR A 129 -5.90 -14.18 12.37
N MET A 130 -5.40 -14.03 13.61
CA MET A 130 -6.21 -13.68 14.78
C MET A 130 -6.88 -12.31 14.64
N ARG A 131 -6.20 -11.31 14.05
CA ARG A 131 -6.79 -10.00 13.77
C ARG A 131 -7.91 -10.09 12.73
N ARG A 132 -7.73 -10.90 11.69
CA ARG A 132 -8.75 -11.13 10.64
C ARG A 132 -9.98 -11.83 11.20
N GLN A 133 -9.82 -12.83 12.05
CA GLN A 133 -10.94 -13.53 12.71
C GLN A 133 -11.78 -12.60 13.60
N LYS A 134 -11.15 -11.60 14.22
CA LYS A 134 -11.84 -10.60 15.05
C LYS A 134 -12.56 -9.51 14.22
N ASP A 135 -12.16 -9.28 12.97
CA ASP A 135 -12.75 -8.26 12.10
C ASP A 135 -14.00 -8.79 11.39
N LYS A 136 -15.16 -8.70 12.07
CA LYS A 136 -16.46 -9.12 11.54
C LYS A 136 -17.00 -8.22 10.42
N THR A 137 -16.36 -7.08 10.13
CA THR A 137 -16.89 -6.08 9.19
C THR A 137 -16.63 -6.43 7.73
N ARG A 138 -15.78 -7.42 7.45
CA ARG A 138 -15.38 -7.77 6.08
C ARG A 138 -15.59 -9.26 5.83
N LYS A 139 -16.40 -9.61 4.82
CA LYS A 139 -16.46 -10.96 4.27
C LYS A 139 -15.17 -11.23 3.51
N ARG A 140 -14.33 -12.13 4.02
CA ARG A 140 -13.15 -12.65 3.34
C ARG A 140 -13.19 -14.16 3.47
N ASP A 141 -12.75 -14.86 2.43
CA ASP A 141 -12.43 -16.27 2.58
C ASP A 141 -11.34 -16.40 3.65
N PRO A 142 -11.47 -17.37 4.58
CA PRO A 142 -10.53 -17.53 5.67
C PRO A 142 -9.20 -18.04 5.11
N ASP A 143 -8.30 -17.13 4.75
CA ASP A 143 -6.91 -17.48 4.47
C ASP A 143 -6.31 -18.18 5.69
N THR A 144 -5.66 -19.31 5.46
CA THR A 144 -4.85 -20.03 6.45
C THR A 144 -3.61 -19.22 6.86
N ILE A 145 -2.98 -19.61 7.97
CA ILE A 145 -1.72 -19.00 8.45
C ILE A 145 -0.59 -19.18 7.41
N ASP A 146 -0.61 -20.27 6.65
CA ASP A 146 0.35 -20.50 5.57
C ASP A 146 0.10 -19.58 4.37
N GLU A 147 -1.14 -19.38 3.94
CA GLU A 147 -1.49 -18.49 2.83
C GLU A 147 -1.22 -17.01 3.14
N ILE A 148 -1.69 -16.55 4.32
CA ILE A 148 -0.82 -15.92 5.30
C ILE A 148 0.59 -15.46 4.89
N ASN A 149 1.52 -16.31 5.32
CA ASN A 149 2.95 -16.21 5.14
C ASN A 149 3.35 -16.16 3.66
N GLU A 150 2.75 -16.99 2.81
CA GLU A 150 2.97 -17.00 1.37
C GLU A 150 2.70 -15.62 0.75
N HIS A 151 1.58 -14.99 1.11
CA HIS A 151 1.24 -13.66 0.60
C HIS A 151 2.26 -12.61 1.06
N GLN A 152 2.79 -12.71 2.28
CA GLN A 152 3.89 -11.83 2.73
C GLN A 152 5.18 -12.09 1.92
N GLN A 153 5.53 -13.35 1.67
CA GLN A 153 6.69 -13.71 0.84
C GLN A 153 6.59 -13.15 -0.58
N ILE A 154 5.42 -13.30 -1.22
CA ILE A 154 5.18 -12.78 -2.57
C ILE A 154 5.26 -11.25 -2.58
N ASN A 155 4.76 -10.58 -1.54
CA ASN A 155 4.91 -9.13 -1.40
C ASN A 155 6.38 -8.70 -1.25
N ARG A 156 7.23 -9.47 -0.56
CA ARG A 156 8.68 -9.19 -0.51
C ARG A 156 9.31 -9.31 -1.90
N ALA A 157 9.01 -10.40 -2.61
CA ALA A 157 9.56 -10.64 -3.94
C ALA A 157 9.17 -9.54 -4.94
N ILE A 158 7.89 -9.20 -5.02
CA ILE A 158 7.41 -8.19 -5.97
C ILE A 158 7.81 -6.77 -5.57
N ALA A 159 7.95 -6.46 -4.28
CA ALA A 159 8.47 -5.16 -3.84
C ALA A 159 9.94 -4.97 -4.27
N MET A 160 10.76 -6.02 -4.23
CA MET A 160 12.11 -5.98 -4.78
C MET A 160 12.10 -5.82 -6.31
N ALA A 161 11.15 -6.44 -7.02
CA ALA A 161 10.98 -6.21 -8.45
C ALA A 161 10.58 -4.76 -8.75
N TYR A 162 9.69 -4.16 -7.95
CA TYR A 162 9.33 -2.75 -8.06
C TYR A 162 10.52 -1.82 -7.81
N ALA A 163 11.35 -2.14 -6.82
CA ALA A 163 12.59 -1.43 -6.55
C ALA A 163 13.56 -1.52 -7.73
N ALA A 164 13.73 -2.70 -8.32
CA ALA A 164 14.57 -2.88 -9.50
C ALA A 164 14.09 -2.03 -10.69
N LEU A 165 12.77 -1.88 -10.87
CA LEU A 165 12.19 -1.08 -11.96
C LEU A 165 12.22 0.44 -11.72
N SER A 166 12.31 0.90 -10.48
CA SER A 166 12.17 2.31 -10.11
C SER A 166 13.40 2.95 -9.48
N GLY A 167 14.38 2.14 -9.06
CA GLY A 167 15.51 2.59 -8.23
C GLY A 167 15.12 2.88 -6.78
N ALA A 168 13.92 2.49 -6.35
CA ALA A 168 13.45 2.70 -4.99
C ALA A 168 14.20 1.81 -3.99
N THR A 169 14.31 2.28 -2.75
CA THR A 169 14.74 1.43 -1.62
C THR A 169 13.57 0.64 -1.08
N VAL A 170 13.80 -0.60 -0.62
CA VAL A 170 12.77 -1.40 0.08
C VAL A 170 13.09 -1.43 1.57
N LYS A 171 12.09 -1.13 2.41
CA LYS A 171 12.19 -1.23 3.86
C LYS A 171 11.09 -2.12 4.41
N ILE A 172 11.47 -3.20 5.09
CA ILE A 172 10.53 -4.05 5.81
C ILE A 172 10.38 -3.51 7.23
N VAL A 173 9.14 -3.36 7.69
CA VAL A 173 8.76 -2.89 9.03
C VAL A 173 7.85 -3.92 9.67
N LEU A 174 8.26 -4.46 10.80
CA LEU A 174 7.46 -5.40 11.58
C LEU A 174 6.50 -4.63 12.49
N CYS A 175 5.20 -4.82 12.26
CA CYS A 175 4.12 -4.29 13.06
C CYS A 175 3.81 -5.27 14.21
N CYS A 176 4.64 -5.26 15.24
CA CYS A 176 4.30 -5.91 16.51
C CYS A 176 3.43 -4.95 17.33
N VAL A 177 2.17 -5.31 17.53
CA VAL A 177 1.34 -4.70 18.60
C VAL A 177 1.64 -5.37 19.94
N ILE A 178 2.19 -6.59 19.92
CA ILE A 178 2.42 -7.43 21.11
C ILE A 178 3.93 -7.52 21.42
N ARG A 179 4.50 -6.41 21.90
CA ARG A 179 5.58 -6.40 22.90
C ARG A 179 5.44 -5.15 23.76
N ARG A 180 4.30 -5.04 24.43
CA ARG A 180 4.18 -4.23 25.65
C ARG A 180 3.92 -5.21 26.79
N ASN A 181 4.81 -5.13 27.79
CA ASN A 181 4.86 -5.85 29.06
C ASN A 181 5.64 -7.18 29.01
N SER A 182 6.97 -7.04 29.01
CA SER A 182 7.79 -7.74 30.02
C SER A 182 7.87 -6.85 31.26
#